data_AF-A0A846F183-F1
#
_entry.id   AF-A0A846F183-F1
#
_cell.length_a   1.000
_cell.length_b   1.000
_cell.length_c   1.000
_cell.angle_alpha   90.00
_cell.angle_beta   90.00
_cell.angle_gamma   90.00
#
_symmetry.space_group_name_H-M   'P 1'
#
loop_
_entity.id
_entity.type
_entity.pdbx_description
1 polymer ?
#
loop_
_entity_poly.entity_id
_entity_poly.type
_entity_poly.pdbx_seq_one_letter_code
_entity_poly.pdbx_strand_id
1 'polypeptide(L)'
;MSLNIQGIVSSVKEELAPQFEEKLRSYLVQQDREWLIEQIIRLTLDSLYIKKKDIKAIQEQKAQERLSRIERLKDMALDREKLDNFLKKHEKRDRNQLIEAGYLINNPPEKGTDLITEKYRSNQGNELLLLAKDVLFALLFGDESNHVKFTRFEQELLTLTVPRFKSESLNFMKATTEISGLGTWQDPDSVSNDSRADNIILQVEYGEIEGELIGDGIVTSLSLINNLEINEQILYARMINVEQSTLIT
;
A
#
# COMPACT_ATOMS: atom_id res chain seq x y z
N MET A 1 -1.89 14.40 -31.39
CA MET A 1 -2.57 13.57 -30.39
C MET A 1 -2.43 12.12 -30.82
N SER A 2 -1.50 11.38 -30.20
CA SER A 2 -1.31 9.95 -30.49
C SER A 2 -2.46 9.16 -29.89
N LEU A 3 -3.32 8.58 -30.73
CA LEU A 3 -4.35 7.63 -30.30
C LEU A 3 -3.64 6.44 -29.63
N ASN A 4 -3.80 6.32 -28.31
CA ASN A 4 -3.36 5.16 -27.54
C ASN A 4 -4.09 3.92 -28.09
N ILE A 5 -3.36 2.82 -28.34
CA ILE A 5 -3.90 1.55 -28.85
C ILE A 5 -5.10 1.08 -28.00
N GLN A 6 -5.08 1.34 -26.69
CA GLN A 6 -6.20 1.03 -25.81
C GLN A 6 -7.48 1.80 -26.16
N GLY A 7 -7.37 3.07 -26.59
CA GLY A 7 -8.51 3.87 -27.04
C GLY A 7 -9.11 3.35 -28.35
N ILE A 8 -8.27 2.89 -29.28
CA ILE A 8 -8.71 2.27 -30.54
C ILE A 8 -9.41 0.93 -30.27
N VAL A 9 -8.85 0.09 -29.40
CA VAL A 9 -9.45 -1.19 -29.02
C VAL A 9 -10.80 -0.99 -28.32
N SER A 10 -10.92 0.00 -27.45
CA SER A 10 -12.19 0.31 -26.77
C SER A 10 -13.25 0.83 -27.75
N SER A 11 -12.91 1.72 -28.69
CA SER A 11 -13.89 2.22 -29.66
C SER A 11 -14.39 1.12 -30.60
N VAL A 12 -13.48 0.23 -31.05
CA VAL A 12 -13.84 -0.93 -31.89
C VAL A 12 -14.73 -1.91 -31.12
N LYS A 13 -14.49 -2.10 -29.82
CA LYS A 13 -15.36 -2.94 -28.97
C LYS A 13 -16.76 -2.34 -28.82
N GLU A 14 -16.88 -1.03 -28.61
CA GLU A 14 -18.17 -0.34 -28.51
C GLU A 14 -18.95 -0.41 -29.82
N GLU A 15 -18.26 -0.29 -30.96
CA GLU A 15 -18.88 -0.39 -32.29
C GLU A 15 -19.37 -1.82 -32.61
N LEU A 16 -18.64 -2.84 -32.16
CA LEU A 16 -18.99 -4.25 -32.38
C LEU A 16 -19.98 -4.80 -31.35
N ALA A 17 -20.16 -4.14 -30.20
CA ALA A 17 -21.04 -4.62 -29.13
C ALA A 17 -22.50 -4.83 -29.58
N PRO A 18 -23.14 -3.91 -30.33
CA PRO A 18 -24.52 -4.11 -30.81
C PRO A 18 -24.64 -5.32 -31.76
N GLN A 19 -23.67 -5.50 -32.67
CA GLN A 19 -23.67 -6.62 -33.62
C GLN A 19 -23.44 -7.96 -32.91
N PHE A 20 -22.62 -7.95 -31.87
CA PHE A 20 -22.40 -9.11 -31.02
C PHE A 20 -23.66 -9.47 -30.22
N GLU A 21 -24.32 -8.48 -29.62
CA GLU A 21 -25.56 -8.67 -28.86
C GLU A 21 -26.68 -9.25 -29.75
N GLU A 22 -26.87 -8.69 -30.95
CA GLU A 22 -27.90 -9.15 -31.88
C GLU A 22 -27.65 -10.59 -32.36
N LYS A 23 -26.39 -10.91 -32.71
CA LYS A 23 -26.01 -12.30 -33.04
C LYS A 23 -26.22 -13.23 -31.85
N LEU A 24 -25.75 -12.86 -30.67
CA LEU A 24 -25.91 -13.66 -29.46
C LEU A 24 -27.39 -13.92 -29.18
N ARG A 25 -28.24 -12.90 -29.24
CA ARG A 25 -29.69 -13.04 -29.07
C ARG A 25 -30.30 -13.99 -30.09
N SER A 26 -29.90 -13.87 -31.36
CA SER A 26 -30.37 -14.75 -32.43
C SER A 26 -30.04 -16.23 -32.17
N TYR A 27 -28.83 -16.50 -31.68
CA TYR A 27 -28.40 -17.86 -31.32
C TYR A 27 -29.10 -18.37 -30.06
N LEU A 28 -29.27 -17.52 -29.04
CA LEU A 28 -29.92 -17.90 -27.77
C LEU A 28 -31.41 -18.18 -27.97
N VAL A 29 -32.13 -17.44 -28.82
CA VAL A 29 -33.56 -17.68 -29.12
C VAL A 29 -33.82 -19.08 -29.70
N GLN A 30 -32.82 -19.69 -30.33
CA GLN A 30 -32.94 -21.03 -30.93
C GLN A 30 -32.62 -22.17 -29.97
N GLN A 31 -32.16 -21.88 -28.75
CA GLN A 31 -31.80 -22.90 -27.77
C GLN A 31 -32.98 -23.28 -26.87
N ASP A 32 -32.89 -24.48 -26.28
CA ASP A 32 -33.86 -24.93 -25.30
C ASP A 32 -33.87 -24.06 -24.04
N ARG A 33 -35.07 -23.77 -23.53
CA ARG A 33 -35.27 -22.85 -22.40
C ARG A 33 -34.72 -23.41 -21.09
N GLU A 34 -34.87 -24.70 -20.83
CA GLU A 34 -34.32 -25.32 -19.62
C GLU A 34 -32.80 -25.34 -19.67
N TRP A 35 -32.22 -25.66 -20.83
CA TRP A 35 -30.78 -25.58 -21.06
C TRP A 35 -30.23 -24.15 -20.86
N LEU A 36 -30.90 -23.13 -21.39
CA LEU A 36 -30.52 -21.73 -21.18
C LEU A 36 -30.56 -21.32 -19.71
N ILE A 37 -31.58 -21.74 -18.97
CA ILE A 37 -31.69 -21.49 -17.53
C ILE A 37 -30.52 -22.15 -16.79
N GLU A 38 -30.18 -23.40 -17.11
CA GLU A 38 -29.02 -24.07 -16.53
C GLU A 38 -27.70 -23.38 -16.85
N GLN A 39 -27.49 -22.94 -18.10
CA GLN A 39 -26.27 -22.22 -18.48
C GLN A 39 -26.17 -20.85 -17.79
N ILE A 40 -27.27 -20.11 -17.66
CA ILE A 40 -27.28 -18.83 -16.93
C ILE A 40 -26.98 -19.09 -15.45
N ILE A 41 -27.62 -20.08 -14.83
CA ILE A 41 -27.34 -20.46 -13.44
C ILE A 41 -25.87 -20.81 -13.27
N ARG A 42 -25.31 -21.64 -14.17
CA ARG A 42 -23.91 -22.05 -14.14
C ARG A 42 -22.96 -20.86 -14.31
N LEU A 43 -23.12 -20.04 -15.34
CA LEU A 43 -22.26 -18.88 -15.59
C LEU A 43 -22.33 -17.85 -14.46
N THR A 44 -23.51 -17.66 -13.87
CA THR A 44 -23.70 -16.71 -12.78
C THR A 44 -23.14 -17.25 -11.46
N LEU A 45 -23.42 -18.51 -11.10
CA LEU A 45 -22.91 -19.12 -9.88
C LEU A 45 -21.41 -19.40 -9.96
N ASP A 46 -20.88 -19.84 -11.09
CA ASP A 46 -19.44 -20.03 -11.29
C ASP A 46 -18.70 -18.70 -11.15
N SER A 47 -19.23 -17.61 -11.74
CA SER A 47 -18.61 -16.28 -11.58
C SER A 47 -18.62 -15.80 -10.12
N LEU A 48 -19.70 -16.05 -9.37
CA LEU A 48 -19.80 -15.69 -7.96
C LEU A 48 -18.92 -16.59 -7.07
N TYR A 49 -18.79 -17.87 -7.43
CA TYR A 49 -17.99 -18.84 -6.70
C TYR A 49 -16.50 -18.62 -6.92
N ILE A 50 -16.08 -18.30 -8.16
CA ILE A 50 -14.72 -17.86 -8.49
C ILE A 50 -14.40 -16.58 -7.72
N LYS A 51 -15.25 -15.54 -7.80
CA LYS A 51 -15.06 -14.31 -7.01
C LYS A 51 -14.95 -14.56 -5.51
N LYS A 52 -15.78 -15.46 -4.95
CA LYS A 52 -15.70 -15.83 -3.52
C LYS A 52 -14.42 -16.59 -3.18
N LYS A 53 -13.96 -17.50 -4.04
CA LYS A 53 -12.68 -18.20 -3.88
C LYS A 53 -11.51 -17.23 -3.95
N ASP A 54 -11.54 -16.28 -4.88
CA ASP A 54 -10.52 -15.25 -5.01
C ASP A 54 -10.49 -14.34 -3.77
N ILE A 55 -11.66 -13.91 -3.28
CA ILE A 55 -11.77 -13.13 -2.02
C ILE A 55 -11.22 -13.93 -0.84
N LYS A 56 -11.59 -15.21 -0.73
CA LYS A 56 -11.12 -16.08 0.36
C LYS A 56 -9.61 -16.29 0.29
N ALA A 57 -9.06 -16.54 -0.89
CA ALA A 57 -7.63 -16.70 -1.10
C ALA A 57 -6.87 -15.41 -0.76
N ILE A 58 -7.39 -14.25 -1.16
CA ILE A 58 -6.81 -12.94 -0.78
C ILE A 58 -6.86 -12.74 0.74
N GLN A 59 -7.95 -13.10 1.40
CA GLN A 59 -8.07 -13.01 2.86
C GLN A 59 -7.10 -13.97 3.58
N GLU A 60 -6.97 -15.20 3.10
CA GLU A 60 -6.03 -16.19 3.63
C GLU A 60 -4.59 -15.73 3.46
N GLN A 61 -4.23 -15.20 2.29
CA GLN A 61 -2.92 -14.60 2.04
C GLN A 61 -2.64 -13.43 2.99
N LYS A 62 -3.58 -12.49 3.14
CA LYS A 62 -3.44 -11.36 4.08
C LYS A 62 -3.30 -11.83 5.53
N ALA A 63 -4.02 -12.87 5.92
CA ALA A 63 -3.91 -13.45 7.24
C ALA A 63 -2.54 -14.11 7.46
N GLN A 64 -2.03 -14.84 6.48
CA GLN A 64 -0.68 -15.42 6.51
C GLN A 64 0.40 -14.34 6.60
N GLU A 65 0.32 -13.30 5.78
CA GLU A 65 1.26 -12.16 5.82
C GLU A 65 1.25 -11.46 7.18
N ARG A 66 0.07 -11.32 7.79
CA ARG A 66 -0.07 -10.77 9.15
C ARG A 66 0.57 -11.67 10.20
N LEU A 67 0.37 -12.99 10.13
CA LEU A 67 0.98 -13.94 11.06
C LEU A 67 2.51 -13.93 10.93
N SER A 68 3.03 -14.02 9.72
CA SER A 68 4.47 -13.94 9.48
C SER A 68 5.07 -12.62 9.95
N ARG A 69 4.34 -11.50 9.82
CA ARG A 69 4.77 -10.22 10.40
C ARG A 69 4.85 -10.30 11.92
N ILE A 70 3.82 -10.81 12.60
CA ILE A 70 3.82 -10.94 14.06
C ILE A 70 4.99 -11.82 14.54
N GLU A 71 5.30 -12.91 13.83
CA GLU A 71 6.45 -13.75 14.14
C GLU A 71 7.77 -12.98 14.02
N ARG A 72 7.99 -12.27 12.90
CA ARG A 72 9.19 -11.44 12.72
C ARG A 72 9.30 -10.33 13.76
N LEU A 73 8.18 -9.75 14.21
CA LEU A 73 8.18 -8.76 15.29
C LEU A 73 8.58 -9.35 16.62
N LYS A 74 8.08 -10.55 16.95
CA LYS A 74 8.46 -11.27 18.16
C LYS A 74 9.95 -11.61 18.19
N ASP A 75 10.51 -11.99 17.03
CA ASP A 75 11.93 -12.27 16.86
C ASP A 75 12.76 -10.98 16.93
N MET A 76 12.27 -9.90 16.33
CA MET A 76 12.89 -8.58 16.41
C MET A 76 12.91 -8.07 17.85
N ALA A 77 11.85 -8.31 18.62
CA ALA A 77 11.64 -7.85 19.99
C ALA A 77 12.10 -6.39 20.16
N LEU A 78 11.48 -5.48 19.41
CA LEU A 78 11.91 -4.10 19.26
C LEU A 78 11.82 -3.36 20.61
N ASP A 79 12.92 -2.72 20.99
CA ASP A 79 13.04 -1.87 22.18
C ASP A 79 13.76 -0.57 21.82
N ARG A 80 13.97 0.28 22.82
CA ARG A 80 14.64 1.58 22.65
C ARG A 80 16.04 1.45 22.03
N GLU A 81 16.86 0.51 22.51
CA GLU A 81 18.24 0.35 22.03
C GLU A 81 18.28 -0.09 20.56
N LYS A 82 17.42 -1.05 20.19
CA LYS A 82 17.30 -1.50 18.80
C LYS A 82 16.79 -0.40 17.88
N LEU A 83 15.86 0.42 18.36
CA LEU A 83 15.38 1.58 17.61
C LEU A 83 16.48 2.62 17.40
N ASP A 84 17.24 2.97 18.44
CA ASP A 84 18.41 3.86 18.34
C ASP A 84 19.43 3.34 17.32
N ASN A 85 19.71 2.03 17.35
CA ASN A 85 20.63 1.40 16.40
C ASN A 85 20.09 1.43 14.96
N PHE A 86 18.78 1.24 14.79
CA PHE A 86 18.12 1.36 13.50
C PHE A 86 18.23 2.78 12.94
N LEU A 87 17.94 3.79 13.76
CA LEU A 87 18.05 5.20 13.39
C LEU A 87 19.48 5.56 12.96
N LYS A 88 20.48 5.23 13.78
CA LYS A 88 21.90 5.50 13.46
C LYS A 88 22.35 4.82 12.17
N LYS A 89 21.89 3.60 11.90
CA LYS A 89 22.28 2.82 10.71
C LYS A 89 21.66 3.34 9.42
N HIS A 90 20.50 3.98 9.52
CA HIS A 90 19.67 4.38 8.38
C HIS A 90 19.46 5.89 8.28
N GLU A 91 20.14 6.67 9.12
CA GLU A 91 20.15 8.13 9.06
C GLU A 91 20.54 8.60 7.65
N LYS A 92 19.73 9.50 7.06
CA LYS A 92 20.02 10.20 5.79
C LYS A 92 20.23 9.31 4.57
N ARG A 93 19.70 8.07 4.54
CA ARG A 93 19.72 7.24 3.33
C ARG A 93 18.85 7.82 2.22
N ASP A 94 19.49 8.50 1.29
CA ASP A 94 18.87 8.95 0.06
C ASP A 94 18.90 7.86 -1.03
N ARG A 95 18.24 8.14 -2.16
CA ARG A 95 18.16 7.20 -3.28
C ARG A 95 19.53 6.87 -3.86
N ASN A 96 20.44 7.85 -3.95
CA ASN A 96 21.75 7.66 -4.56
C ASN A 96 22.59 6.71 -3.72
N GLN A 97 22.58 6.88 -2.40
CA GLN A 97 23.24 5.97 -1.48
C GLN A 97 22.69 4.53 -1.56
N LEU A 98 21.38 4.36 -1.78
CA LEU A 98 20.78 3.04 -1.96
C LEU A 98 21.19 2.37 -3.28
N ILE A 99 21.42 3.16 -4.34
CA ILE A 99 21.95 2.67 -5.62
C ILE A 99 23.44 2.28 -5.45
N GLU A 100 24.25 3.17 -4.88
CA GLU A 100 25.67 2.94 -4.65
C GLU A 100 25.95 1.73 -3.75
N ALA A 101 25.13 1.55 -2.70
CA ALA A 101 25.22 0.40 -1.81
C ALA A 101 24.55 -0.88 -2.36
N GLY A 102 24.02 -0.86 -3.60
CA GLY A 102 23.49 -2.03 -4.28
C GLY A 102 22.13 -2.54 -3.78
N TYR A 103 21.37 -1.72 -3.04
CA TYR A 103 20.00 -2.03 -2.65
C TYR A 103 19.03 -1.88 -3.84
N LEU A 104 19.27 -0.85 -4.66
CA LEU A 104 18.52 -0.59 -5.89
C LEU A 104 19.35 -0.98 -7.12
N ILE A 105 18.71 -1.65 -8.07
CA ILE A 105 19.34 -2.21 -9.28
C ILE A 105 18.52 -1.89 -10.53
N ASN A 106 19.07 -2.17 -11.71
CA ASN A 106 18.37 -2.12 -13.00
C ASN A 106 17.74 -0.76 -13.36
N ASN A 107 18.34 0.33 -12.87
CA ASN A 107 17.87 1.71 -13.08
C ASN A 107 16.40 1.91 -12.66
N PRO A 108 16.11 2.11 -11.36
CA PRO A 108 14.75 2.27 -10.85
C PRO A 108 14.01 3.47 -11.48
N PRO A 109 12.67 3.43 -11.58
CA PRO A 109 11.84 4.46 -12.21
C PRO A 109 11.99 5.81 -11.50
N GLU A 110 11.93 6.91 -12.24
CA GLU A 110 12.07 8.26 -11.68
C GLU A 110 11.11 8.52 -10.52
N LYS A 111 11.52 9.34 -9.56
CA LYS A 111 10.69 9.72 -8.42
C LYS A 111 9.41 10.43 -8.90
N GLY A 112 8.29 10.16 -8.23
CA GLY A 112 6.94 10.64 -8.59
C GLY A 112 6.20 9.75 -9.60
N THR A 113 6.87 8.75 -10.18
CA THR A 113 6.27 7.92 -11.25
C THR A 113 5.76 6.57 -10.73
N ASP A 114 6.18 5.46 -11.33
CA ASP A 114 5.76 4.11 -10.97
C ASP A 114 6.37 3.66 -9.63
N LEU A 115 5.75 2.64 -9.03
CA LEU A 115 6.32 1.92 -7.90
C LEU A 115 7.68 1.32 -8.29
N ILE A 116 8.61 1.35 -7.34
CA ILE A 116 9.78 0.47 -7.40
C ILE A 116 9.24 -0.92 -7.05
N THR A 117 9.24 -1.84 -8.01
CA THR A 117 8.90 -3.25 -7.78
C THR A 117 10.17 -4.08 -7.55
N GLU A 118 10.01 -5.36 -7.24
CA GLU A 118 11.12 -6.26 -6.92
C GLU A 118 12.18 -6.34 -8.02
N LYS A 119 11.81 -6.11 -9.29
CA LYS A 119 12.76 -6.08 -10.43
C LYS A 119 13.86 -5.03 -10.29
N TYR A 120 13.65 -4.01 -9.44
CA TYR A 120 14.56 -2.91 -9.21
C TYR A 120 15.24 -2.97 -7.84
N ARG A 121 15.02 -4.04 -7.07
CA ARG A 121 15.66 -4.25 -5.76
C ARG A 121 16.52 -5.49 -5.79
N SER A 122 17.69 -5.42 -5.17
CA SER A 122 18.45 -6.63 -4.84
C SER A 122 17.77 -7.38 -3.69
N ASN A 123 18.25 -8.58 -3.36
CA ASN A 123 17.79 -9.31 -2.17
C ASN A 123 17.97 -8.47 -0.90
N GLN A 124 19.12 -7.79 -0.77
CA GLN A 124 19.36 -6.86 0.35
C GLN A 124 18.38 -5.67 0.33
N GLY A 125 17.98 -5.19 -0.85
CA GLY A 125 16.95 -4.16 -1.00
C GLY A 125 15.58 -4.63 -0.52
N ASN A 126 15.21 -5.88 -0.84
CA ASN A 126 13.96 -6.49 -0.38
C ASN A 126 13.98 -6.73 1.14
N GLU A 127 15.09 -7.20 1.69
CA GLU A 127 15.28 -7.36 3.14
C GLU A 127 15.19 -6.02 3.88
N LEU A 128 15.80 -4.96 3.35
CA LEU A 128 15.73 -3.62 3.94
C LEU A 128 14.31 -3.04 3.88
N LEU A 129 13.59 -3.23 2.77
CA LEU A 129 12.20 -2.83 2.65
C LEU A 129 11.33 -3.57 3.67
N LEU A 130 11.53 -4.88 3.81
CA LEU A 130 10.79 -5.69 4.78
C LEU A 130 11.06 -5.22 6.21
N LEU A 131 12.32 -5.00 6.57
CA LEU A 131 12.71 -4.45 7.86
C LEU A 131 12.04 -3.10 8.12
N ALA A 132 12.08 -2.17 7.17
CA ALA A 132 11.47 -0.84 7.33
C ALA A 132 9.95 -0.93 7.54
N LYS A 133 9.25 -1.83 6.82
CA LYS A 133 7.81 -2.06 7.02
C LYS A 133 7.51 -2.69 8.37
N ASP A 134 8.31 -3.65 8.82
CA ASP A 134 8.12 -4.30 10.11
C ASP A 134 8.40 -3.33 11.26
N VAL A 135 9.45 -2.52 11.17
CA VAL A 135 9.73 -1.44 12.15
C VAL A 135 8.58 -0.43 12.18
N LEU A 136 8.14 0.08 11.02
CA LEU A 136 6.99 0.99 10.97
C LEU A 136 5.74 0.39 11.62
N PHE A 137 5.45 -0.88 11.34
CA PHE A 137 4.33 -1.58 11.97
C PHE A 137 4.52 -1.68 13.49
N ALA A 138 5.72 -2.03 13.97
CA ALA A 138 6.03 -2.12 15.39
C ALA A 138 5.85 -0.78 16.12
N LEU A 139 6.28 0.32 15.49
CA LEU A 139 6.17 1.65 16.05
C LEU A 139 4.71 2.10 16.18
N LEU A 140 3.88 1.79 15.18
CA LEU A 140 2.46 2.17 15.15
C LEU A 140 1.56 1.26 15.98
N PHE A 141 1.80 -0.06 15.95
CA PHE A 141 0.86 -1.07 16.49
C PHE A 141 1.49 -2.07 17.46
N GLY A 142 2.80 -1.97 17.71
CA GLY A 142 3.54 -2.88 18.57
C GLY A 142 3.20 -2.71 20.05
N ASP A 143 3.11 -3.83 20.74
CA ASP A 143 2.82 -3.95 22.18
C ASP A 143 3.55 -5.17 22.77
N GLU A 144 3.31 -5.45 24.06
CA GLU A 144 3.94 -6.58 24.75
C GLU A 144 3.61 -7.94 24.11
N SER A 145 2.45 -8.11 23.47
CA SER A 145 2.03 -9.37 22.85
C SER A 145 2.88 -9.75 21.63
N ASN A 146 3.53 -8.76 21.01
CA ASN A 146 4.49 -8.91 19.92
C ASN A 146 5.93 -8.57 20.33
N HIS A 147 6.21 -8.55 21.64
CA HIS A 147 7.52 -8.28 22.24
C HIS A 147 8.09 -6.88 21.94
N VAL A 148 7.23 -5.92 21.59
CA VAL A 148 7.63 -4.53 21.42
C VAL A 148 7.50 -3.82 22.77
N LYS A 149 8.59 -3.20 23.25
CA LYS A 149 8.66 -2.65 24.60
C LYS A 149 9.04 -1.17 24.58
N PHE A 150 8.03 -0.32 24.72
CA PHE A 150 8.17 1.12 24.83
C PHE A 150 7.31 1.65 25.98
N THR A 151 7.90 2.51 26.82
CA THR A 151 7.14 3.27 27.82
C THR A 151 6.61 4.54 27.16
N ARG A 152 5.45 4.41 26.52
CA ARG A 152 4.79 5.52 25.80
C ARG A 152 4.10 6.44 26.81
N PHE A 153 4.29 7.75 26.67
CA PHE A 153 3.79 8.75 27.62
C PHE A 153 2.92 9.85 26.97
N GLU A 154 2.99 9.99 25.65
CA GLU A 154 2.17 10.91 24.85
C GLU A 154 1.47 10.16 23.72
N GLN A 155 0.45 10.78 23.13
CA GLN A 155 -0.29 10.23 21.99
C GLN A 155 -0.27 11.24 20.85
N GLU A 156 0.06 10.75 19.66
CA GLU A 156 0.18 11.54 18.44
C GLU A 156 -0.64 10.91 17.32
N LEU A 157 -1.05 11.75 16.36
CA LEU A 157 -1.75 11.37 15.16
C LEU A 157 -0.82 11.51 13.94
N LEU A 158 -0.45 10.38 13.34
CA LEU A 158 0.17 10.34 12.03
C LEU A 158 -0.92 10.49 10.95
N THR A 159 -0.74 11.43 10.03
CA THR A 159 -1.53 11.55 8.79
C THR A 159 -0.60 11.45 7.60
N LEU A 160 -0.86 10.51 6.69
CA LEU A 160 -0.07 10.24 5.51
C LEU A 160 -0.94 10.34 4.26
N THR A 161 -0.46 11.05 3.24
CA THR A 161 -1.12 11.15 1.94
C THR A 161 -0.33 10.37 0.89
N VAL A 162 -0.99 9.43 0.20
CA VAL A 162 -0.38 8.60 -0.85
C VAL A 162 -1.31 8.45 -2.05
N PRO A 163 -0.78 8.33 -3.28
CA PRO A 163 -1.59 7.96 -4.44
C PRO A 163 -2.30 6.63 -4.23
N ARG A 164 -3.59 6.56 -4.59
CA ARG A 164 -4.45 5.39 -4.38
C ARG A 164 -3.84 4.13 -4.99
N PHE A 165 -3.26 4.20 -6.17
CA PHE A 165 -2.65 3.04 -6.82
C PHE A 165 -1.38 2.52 -6.13
N LYS A 166 -0.73 3.33 -5.29
CA LYS A 166 0.47 2.97 -4.51
C LYS A 166 0.15 2.58 -3.07
N SER A 167 -1.07 2.85 -2.62
CA SER A 167 -1.48 2.63 -1.23
C SER A 167 -1.39 1.19 -0.74
N GLU A 168 -1.36 0.18 -1.63
CA GLU A 168 -1.13 -1.22 -1.25
C GLU A 168 0.26 -1.45 -0.63
N SER A 169 1.25 -0.59 -0.90
CA SER A 169 2.55 -0.62 -0.24
C SER A 169 2.46 -0.47 1.29
N LEU A 170 1.39 0.16 1.78
CA LEU A 170 1.06 0.39 3.19
C LEU A 170 -0.28 -0.24 3.58
N ASN A 171 -0.59 -1.41 3.00
CA ASN A 171 -1.88 -2.11 3.23
C ASN A 171 -2.22 -2.36 4.71
N PHE A 172 -1.21 -2.49 5.58
CA PHE A 172 -1.38 -2.71 7.01
C PHE A 172 -1.96 -1.48 7.74
N MET A 173 -1.80 -0.27 7.19
CA MET A 173 -2.44 0.94 7.73
C MET A 173 -3.90 1.07 7.30
N LYS A 174 -4.26 0.57 6.10
CA LYS A 174 -5.65 0.62 5.59
C LYS A 174 -6.65 -0.12 6.47
N ALA A 175 -6.20 -1.19 7.12
CA ALA A 175 -7.07 -2.02 7.96
C ALA A 175 -7.52 -1.30 9.25
N THR A 176 -6.83 -0.24 9.66
CA THR A 176 -7.07 0.43 10.94
C THR A 176 -7.87 1.72 10.76
N THR A 177 -7.61 2.51 9.71
CA THR A 177 -8.12 3.88 9.62
C THR A 177 -7.89 4.47 8.22
N GLU A 178 -8.79 4.13 7.29
CA GLU A 178 -8.90 4.81 5.99
C GLU A 178 -9.99 5.89 6.09
N ILE A 179 -9.59 7.16 5.99
CA ILE A 179 -10.53 8.21 5.59
C ILE A 179 -10.34 8.36 4.08
N SER A 180 -11.30 7.86 3.31
CA SER A 180 -11.38 8.09 1.87
C SER A 180 -11.74 9.58 1.63
N GLY A 181 -10.80 10.47 1.91
CA GLY A 181 -10.81 11.86 1.45
C GLY A 181 -10.38 11.85 0.00
N LEU A 182 -11.33 12.04 -0.93
CA LEU A 182 -11.01 12.28 -2.33
C LEU A 182 -10.39 13.68 -2.43
N GLY A 183 -9.11 13.75 -2.78
CA GLY A 183 -8.40 15.00 -3.01
C GLY A 183 -7.24 14.78 -3.95
N THR A 184 -7.03 15.74 -4.85
CA THR A 184 -5.79 15.86 -5.62
C THR A 184 -4.87 16.75 -4.80
N TRP A 185 -3.90 16.15 -4.08
CA TRP A 185 -2.82 16.95 -3.52
C TRP A 185 -2.04 17.50 -4.71
N GLN A 186 -1.87 18.82 -4.75
CA GLN A 186 -1.06 19.48 -5.77
C GLN A 186 0.19 20.01 -5.07
N ASP A 187 1.35 19.65 -5.61
CA ASP A 187 2.58 20.35 -5.29
C ASP A 187 2.38 21.85 -5.60
N PRO A 188 2.42 22.73 -4.59
CA PRO A 188 2.21 24.17 -4.79
C PRO A 188 3.24 24.78 -5.75
N ASP A 189 4.43 24.19 -5.84
CA ASP A 189 5.52 24.68 -6.67
C ASP A 189 5.57 23.98 -8.05
N SER A 190 4.72 22.97 -8.29
CA SER A 190 4.65 22.20 -9.54
C SER A 190 5.99 21.64 -10.04
N VAL A 191 6.91 21.34 -9.13
CA VAL A 191 8.24 20.77 -9.39
C VAL A 191 8.25 19.25 -9.30
N SER A 192 7.19 18.67 -8.73
CA SER A 192 7.00 17.24 -8.61
C SER A 192 6.49 16.61 -9.90
N ASN A 193 7.03 15.44 -10.25
CA ASN A 193 6.52 14.57 -11.31
C ASN A 193 5.20 13.87 -10.89
N ASP A 194 4.30 14.58 -10.22
CA ASP A 194 3.04 14.02 -9.75
C ASP A 194 2.03 13.97 -10.89
N SER A 195 1.81 12.76 -11.41
CA SER A 195 0.58 12.47 -12.13
C SER A 195 -0.59 12.84 -11.21
N ARG A 196 -1.59 13.60 -11.69
CA ARG A 196 -2.79 14.04 -10.94
C ARG A 196 -3.66 12.86 -10.50
N ALA A 197 -3.10 11.98 -9.70
CA ALA A 197 -3.69 10.72 -9.27
C ALA A 197 -4.59 10.97 -8.07
N ASP A 198 -5.65 10.17 -7.98
CA ASP A 198 -6.50 10.15 -6.80
C ASP A 198 -5.65 9.74 -5.59
N ASN A 199 -5.58 10.59 -4.57
CA ASN A 199 -4.90 10.25 -3.32
C ASN A 199 -5.86 9.61 -2.32
N ILE A 200 -5.26 8.92 -1.34
CA ILE A 200 -5.93 8.52 -0.11
C ILE A 200 -5.20 9.11 1.08
N ILE A 201 -5.94 9.31 2.18
CA ILE A 201 -5.41 9.75 3.45
C ILE A 201 -5.47 8.58 4.43
N LEU A 202 -4.30 8.22 4.96
CA LEU A 202 -4.15 7.21 6.01
C LEU A 202 -3.87 7.95 7.31
N GLN A 203 -4.61 7.64 8.37
CA GLN A 203 -4.40 8.25 9.68
C GLN A 203 -4.17 7.17 10.73
N VAL A 204 -3.24 7.31 11.65
CA VAL A 204 -3.03 6.33 12.72
C VAL A 204 -2.57 7.07 13.97
N GLU A 205 -3.21 6.78 15.10
CA GLU A 205 -2.73 7.23 16.39
C GLU A 205 -1.63 6.29 16.90
N TYR A 206 -0.55 6.85 17.44
CA TYR A 206 0.53 6.11 18.06
C TYR A 206 0.97 6.81 19.35
N GLY A 207 1.60 6.06 20.25
CA GLY A 207 2.15 6.67 21.47
C GLY A 207 3.63 7.02 21.31
N GLU A 208 4.03 8.19 21.79
CA GLU A 208 5.40 8.67 21.72
C GLU A 208 6.20 8.35 23.00
N ILE A 209 7.53 8.29 22.89
CA ILE A 209 8.48 8.10 24.00
C ILE A 209 9.44 9.28 24.12
N GLU A 210 10.07 9.41 25.28
CA GLU A 210 10.93 10.55 25.60
C GLU A 210 12.03 10.73 24.53
N GLY A 211 12.08 11.93 23.95
CA GLY A 211 13.02 12.28 22.88
C GLY A 211 12.49 12.06 21.46
N GLU A 212 11.18 11.94 21.26
CA GLU A 212 10.52 11.83 19.94
C GLU A 212 11.01 10.64 19.09
N LEU A 213 11.48 9.59 19.77
CA LEU A 213 12.18 8.49 19.11
C LEU A 213 11.25 7.65 18.22
N ILE A 214 9.98 7.51 18.58
CA ILE A 214 9.00 6.80 17.77
C ILE A 214 8.73 7.58 16.49
N GLY A 215 8.51 8.90 16.59
CA GLY A 215 8.38 9.83 15.46
C GLY A 215 9.57 9.76 14.50
N ASP A 216 10.81 9.84 15.02
CA ASP A 216 12.02 9.68 14.22
C ASP A 216 12.10 8.32 13.52
N GLY A 217 11.68 7.26 14.22
CA GLY A 217 11.59 5.90 13.69
C GLY A 217 10.58 5.78 12.56
N ILE A 218 9.42 6.42 12.70
CA ILE A 218 8.36 6.48 11.69
C ILE A 218 8.88 7.20 10.44
N VAL A 219 9.49 8.39 10.60
CA VAL A 219 10.04 9.17 9.50
C VAL A 219 11.13 8.40 8.76
N THR A 220 12.05 7.78 9.49
CA THR A 220 13.14 6.97 8.90
C THR A 220 12.57 5.77 8.12
N SER A 221 11.59 5.08 8.69
CA SER A 221 10.95 3.93 8.03
C SER A 221 10.19 4.35 6.78
N LEU A 222 9.42 5.43 6.84
CA LEU A 222 8.70 5.99 5.70
C LEU A 222 9.65 6.46 4.60
N SER A 223 10.79 7.07 4.96
CA SER A 223 11.83 7.46 4.00
C SER A 223 12.39 6.25 3.25
N LEU A 224 12.74 5.17 3.98
CA LEU A 224 13.21 3.92 3.37
C LEU A 224 12.16 3.30 2.46
N ILE A 225 10.92 3.18 2.92
CA ILE A 225 9.81 2.64 2.12
C ILE A 225 9.57 3.50 0.87
N ASN A 226 9.66 4.82 0.99
CA ASN A 226 9.52 5.73 -0.14
C ASN A 226 10.64 5.56 -1.17
N ASN A 227 11.87 5.31 -0.72
CA ASN A 227 13.01 5.12 -1.61
C ASN A 227 13.13 3.69 -2.17
N LEU A 228 12.48 2.72 -1.55
CA LEU A 228 12.54 1.32 -1.96
C LEU A 228 11.28 0.83 -2.66
N GLU A 229 10.12 1.48 -2.51
CA GLU A 229 8.86 0.97 -3.04
C GLU A 229 7.90 2.07 -3.55
N ILE A 230 7.43 2.98 -2.67
CA ILE A 230 6.36 3.95 -3.03
C ILE A 230 6.82 4.91 -4.13
N ASN A 231 8.07 5.37 -4.04
CA ASN A 231 8.73 6.18 -5.06
C ASN A 231 8.08 7.56 -5.30
N GLU A 232 7.53 8.22 -4.28
CA GLU A 232 7.17 9.64 -4.40
C GLU A 232 8.38 10.54 -4.35
N GLN A 233 8.33 11.63 -5.13
CA GLN A 233 9.26 12.74 -5.01
C GLN A 233 9.08 13.47 -3.68
N ILE A 234 7.83 13.68 -3.27
CA ILE A 234 7.45 14.23 -1.96
C ILE A 234 6.44 13.28 -1.33
N LEU A 235 6.84 12.58 -0.28
CA LEU A 235 5.91 11.78 0.53
C LEU A 235 5.44 12.63 1.72
N TYR A 236 4.21 13.12 1.65
CA TYR A 236 3.66 14.02 2.68
C TYR A 236 3.14 13.24 3.89
N ALA A 237 3.82 13.42 5.02
CA ALA A 237 3.41 12.94 6.34
C ALA A 237 3.32 14.11 7.33
N ARG A 238 2.34 14.07 8.21
CA ARG A 238 2.15 15.04 9.30
C ARG A 238 1.93 14.29 10.60
N MET A 239 2.64 14.70 11.65
CA MET A 239 2.49 14.18 13.02
C MET A 239 2.04 15.34 13.91
N ILE A 240 1.05 15.09 14.78
CA ILE A 240 0.44 16.11 15.65
C ILE A 240 0.10 15.48 16.99
N ASN A 241 0.39 16.18 18.09
CA ASN A 241 -0.04 15.78 19.43
C ASN A 241 -1.56 15.73 19.55
N VAL A 242 -2.07 14.66 20.13
CA VAL A 242 -3.49 14.50 20.46
C VAL A 242 -3.69 14.98 21.89
N GLU A 243 -4.10 16.25 22.04
CA GLU A 243 -4.30 16.86 23.36
C GLU A 243 -5.54 16.30 24.09
N GLN A 244 -6.59 15.94 23.35
CA GLN A 244 -7.81 15.38 23.91
C GLN A 244 -8.49 14.45 22.90
N SER A 245 -8.76 13.21 23.31
CA SER A 245 -9.61 12.28 22.58
C SER A 245 -10.82 11.89 23.44
N THR A 246 -11.98 11.73 22.81
CA THR A 246 -13.21 11.26 23.47
C THR A 246 -13.69 10.03 22.74
N LEU A 247 -13.68 8.88 23.40
CA LEU A 247 -14.35 7.68 22.92
C LEU A 247 -15.71 7.56 23.60
N ILE A 248 -16.80 7.48 22.83
CA ILE A 248 -18.15 7.25 23.33
C ILE A 248 -18.54 5.82 22.96
N THR A 249 -18.84 4.99 23.95
CA THR A 249 -19.27 3.59 23.79
C THR A 249 -20.78 3.44 23.91
#